data_AF-A0A0G1C8S6-F1
#
_entry.id   AF-A0A0G1C8S6-F1
#
_cell.length_a   1.000
_cell.length_b   1.000
_cell.length_c   1.000
_cell.angle_alpha   90.00
_cell.angle_beta   90.00
_cell.angle_gamma   90.00
#
_symmetry.space_group_name_H-M   'P 1'
#
loop_
_entity.id
_entity.type
_entity.pdbx_description
1 polymer ?
#
loop_
_entity_poly.entity_id
_entity_poly.type
_entity_poly.pdbx_seq_one_letter_code
_entity_poly.pdbx_strand_id
1 'polypeptide(L)' 'MKKVNVVSVPQKSRFMKGRKGARSGYKKAMVFLGKGEKIDIA' A
#
# COMPACT_ATOMS: atom_id res chain seq x y z
N MET A 1 18.17 -6.89 -0.98
CA MET A 1 17.28 -5.74 -0.66
C MET A 1 18.07 -4.43 -0.53
N LYS A 2 18.01 -3.53 -1.52
CA LYS A 2 18.85 -2.31 -1.58
C LYS A 2 18.24 -1.09 -0.91
N LYS A 3 16.91 -0.97 -0.92
CA LYS A 3 16.19 0.19 -0.37
C LYS A 3 14.71 -0.16 -0.16
N VAL A 4 14.10 0.43 0.86
CA VAL A 4 12.66 0.37 1.09
C VAL A 4 12.14 1.79 1.29
N ASN A 5 11.13 2.16 0.49
CA ASN A 5 10.41 3.41 0.67
C ASN A 5 9.02 3.10 1.22
N VAL A 6 8.67 3.68 2.37
CA VAL A 6 7.35 3.49 2.99
C VAL A 6 6.56 4.79 2.89
N VAL A 7 5.32 4.68 2.42
CA VAL A 7 4.37 5.80 2.32
C VAL A 7 3.09 5.43 3.06
N SER A 8 2.64 6.33 3.94
CA SER A 8 1.33 6.22 4.58
C SER A 8 0.24 6.71 3.64
N VAL A 9 -0.67 5.82 3.25
CA VAL A 9 -1.85 6.17 2.45
C VAL A 9 -2.98 6.52 3.41
N PRO A 10 -3.51 7.76 3.39
CA PRO A 10 -4.56 8.17 4.30
C PRO A 10 -5.88 7.46 4.00
N GLN A 11 -6.72 7.38 5.04
CA GLN A 11 -8.08 6.85 4.96
C GLN A 11 -8.93 7.65 3.97
N LYS A 12 -9.72 6.96 3.16
CA LYS A 12 -10.64 7.60 2.20
C LYS A 12 -12.07 7.51 2.69
N SER A 13 -12.71 8.65 2.90
CA SER A 13 -14.15 8.72 3.13
C SER A 13 -14.90 8.25 1.88
N ARG A 14 -15.97 7.50 2.07
CA ARG A 14 -16.87 7.03 1.00
C ARG A 14 -18.31 7.19 1.45
N PHE A 15 -19.19 7.44 0.50
CA PHE A 15 -20.62 7.44 0.74
C PHE A 15 -21.26 6.41 -0.18
N MET A 16 -22.01 5.47 0.37
CA MET A 16 -22.73 4.48 -0.44
C MET A 16 -24.12 4.23 0.13
N LYS A 17 -25.14 4.31 -0.74
CA LYS A 17 -26.56 4.06 -0.41
C LYS A 17 -27.03 4.76 0.88
N GLY A 18 -26.80 6.06 1.00
CA GLY A 18 -27.25 6.85 2.16
C GLY A 18 -26.36 6.74 3.40
N ARG A 19 -25.31 5.91 3.39
CA ARG A 19 -24.42 5.70 4.54
C ARG A 19 -23.04 6.29 4.31
N LYS A 20 -22.57 7.10 5.26
CA LYS A 20 -21.16 7.53 5.34
C LYS A 20 -20.34 6.37 5.88
N GLY A 21 -19.31 6.00 5.14
CA GLY A 21 -18.32 5.00 5.53
C GLY A 21 -16.92 5.51 5.23
N ALA A 22 -15.92 4.73 5.60
CA ALA A 22 -14.55 5.02 5.23
C ALA A 22 -13.80 3.73 4.91
N ARG A 23 -12.90 3.80 3.93
CA ARG A 23 -11.93 2.74 3.66
C ARG A 23 -10.66 3.06 4.44
N SER A 24 -10.24 2.14 5.31
CA SER A 24 -9.04 2.31 6.13
C SER A 24 -7.83 2.73 5.28
N GLY A 25 -7.04 3.63 5.86
CA GLY A 25 -5.71 3.92 5.36
C GLY A 25 -4.81 2.68 5.50
N TYR A 26 -3.71 2.67 4.77
CA TYR A 26 -2.74 1.57 4.84
C TYR A 26 -1.33 2.09 4.60
N LYS A 27 -0.34 1.33 5.05
CA LYS A 27 1.07 1.59 4.72
C LYS A 27 1.39 0.87 3.42
N LYS A 28 1.99 1.59 2.48
CA LYS A 28 2.49 1.04 1.22
C LYS A 28 4.00 1.05 1.26
N ALA A 29 4.62 -0.09 0.95
CA ALA A 29 6.06 -0.19 0.82
C ALA A 29 6.43 -0.43 -0.65
N MET A 30 7.38 0.35 -1.17
CA MET A 30 8.04 0.10 -2.44
C MET A 30 9.44 -0.42 -2.15
N VAL A 31 9.77 -1.58 -2.71
CA VAL A 31 10.98 -2.33 -2.37
C VAL A 31 11.90 -2.40 -3.58
N PHE A 32 13.17 -2.05 -3.39
CA PHE A 32 14.19 -2.16 -4.43
C PHE A 32 15.04 -3.40 -4.18
N LEU A 33 15.00 -4.29 -5.16
CA LEU A 33 15.77 -5.52 -5.16
C LEU A 33 17.19 -5.29 -5.68
N GLY A 34 18.11 -6.17 -5.28
CA GLY A 34 19.43 -6.26 -5.87
C GLY A 34 19.35 -6.70 -7.34
N LYS A 35 20.45 -6.56 -8.10
CA LYS A 35 20.50 -7.09 -9.47
C LYS A 35 20.36 -8.61 -9.41
N GLY A 36 19.38 -9.16 -10.13
CA GLY A 36 19.13 -10.61 -10.20
C GLY A 36 18.17 -11.16 -9.14
N GLU A 37 17.81 -10.38 -8.12
CA GLU A 37 16.81 -10.78 -7.12
C GLU A 37 15.39 -10.63 -7.72
N LYS A 38 14.55 -11.65 -7.54
CA LYS A 38 13.14 -11.65 -7.93
C LYS A 38 12.27 -11.97 -6.71
N ILE A 39 11.07 -11.41 -6.67
CA ILE A 39 10.05 -11.77 -5.68
C ILE A 39 9.11 -12.77 -6.37
N ASP A 40 9.03 -13.97 -5.81
CA ASP A 40 8.01 -14.94 -6.20
C ASP A 40 6.80 -14.75 -5.28
N ILE A 41 5.62 -14.53 -5.87
CA ILE A 41 4.37 -14.32 -5.13
C ILE A 41 3.50 -15.55 -5.42
N ALA A 42 3.58 -16.53 -4.52
CA ALA A 42 2.72 -17.71 -4.51
C ALA A 42 1.29 -17.35 -4.09
#